data_AF-A0A1H7KRZ6-F1
#
_entry.id   AF-A0A1H7KRZ6-F1
#
_cell.length_a   1.000
_cell.length_b   1.000
_cell.length_c   1.000
_cell.angle_alpha   90.00
_cell.angle_beta   90.00
_cell.angle_gamma   90.00
#
_symmetry.space_group_name_H-M   'P 1'
#
loop_
_entity.id
_entity.type
_entity.pdbx_description
1 polymer ?
#
loop_
_entity_poly.entity_id
_entity_poly.type
_entity_poly.pdbx_seq_one_letter_code
_entity_poly.pdbx_strand_id
1 'polypeptide(L)'
;MNDFERKKEASLTLLRRTRIKERNYLPPTFAFLWKFGVKIPPPHFLKIVPLVLIMGLPFGFCGLGLYMMDLDSKPFSFEAASSLVLLVTAFFGGGISFYYRTSARLHRLPRWTEL
;
A
#
# COMPACT_ATOMS: atom_id res chain seq x y z
N MET A 1 -4.49 -26.25 -2.86
CA MET A 1 -4.58 -24.78 -2.78
C MET A 1 -4.20 -24.35 -1.37
N ASN A 2 -3.24 -23.44 -1.20
CA ASN A 2 -2.81 -22.98 0.13
C ASN A 2 -3.91 -22.11 0.79
N ASP A 3 -3.99 -22.06 2.12
CA ASP A 3 -5.03 -21.30 2.84
C ASP A 3 -5.07 -19.82 2.42
N PHE A 4 -3.89 -19.21 2.26
CA PHE A 4 -3.75 -17.84 1.77
C PHE A 4 -4.37 -17.63 0.39
N GLU A 5 -4.16 -18.55 -0.55
CA GLU A 5 -4.68 -18.44 -1.92
C GLU A 5 -6.20 -18.52 -1.94
N ARG A 6 -6.78 -19.41 -1.12
CA ARG A 6 -8.23 -19.51 -0.93
C ARG A 6 -8.82 -18.21 -0.37
N LYS A 7 -8.23 -17.65 0.70
CA LYS A 7 -8.68 -16.37 1.29
C LYS A 7 -8.52 -15.21 0.32
N LYS A 8 -7.41 -15.19 -0.46
CA LYS A 8 -7.17 -14.18 -1.50
C LYS A 8 -8.27 -14.25 -2.56
N GLU A 9 -8.58 -15.43 -3.07
CA GLU A 9 -9.64 -15.60 -4.07
C GLU A 9 -11.03 -15.23 -3.53
N ALA A 10 -11.36 -15.63 -2.30
CA ALA A 10 -12.61 -15.26 -1.64
C ALA A 10 -12.73 -13.73 -1.47
N SER A 11 -11.66 -13.08 -1.04
CA SER A 11 -11.61 -11.63 -0.88
C SER A 11 -11.77 -10.87 -2.20
N LEU A 12 -11.16 -11.35 -3.29
CA LEU A 12 -11.28 -10.77 -4.62
C LEU A 12 -12.68 -10.99 -5.20
N THR A 13 -13.29 -12.15 -4.94
CA THR A 13 -14.67 -12.43 -5.33
C THR A 13 -15.64 -11.50 -4.62
N LEU A 14 -15.41 -11.23 -3.32
CA LEU A 14 -16.20 -10.25 -2.58
C LEU A 14 -16.02 -8.84 -3.14
N LEU A 15 -14.78 -8.42 -3.40
CA LEU A 15 -14.48 -7.11 -3.98
C LEU A 15 -15.12 -6.91 -5.35
N ARG A 16 -15.14 -7.94 -6.21
CA ARG A 16 -15.82 -7.91 -7.52
C ARG A 16 -17.34 -7.69 -7.42
N ARG A 17 -17.96 -8.09 -6.31
CA ARG A 17 -19.40 -7.85 -6.04
C ARG A 17 -19.69 -6.44 -5.54
N THR A 18 -18.66 -5.68 -5.16
CA THR A 18 -18.81 -4.28 -4.73
C THR A 18 -18.82 -3.32 -5.91
N ARG A 19 -19.11 -2.04 -5.66
CA ARG A 19 -18.97 -0.96 -6.66
C ARG A 19 -17.53 -0.43 -6.78
N ILE A 20 -16.56 -1.06 -6.12
CA ILE A 20 -15.16 -0.66 -6.20
C ILE A 20 -14.61 -1.04 -7.57
N LYS A 21 -13.96 -0.10 -8.26
CA LYS A 21 -13.33 -0.36 -9.55
C LYS A 21 -12.19 -1.36 -9.41
N GLU A 22 -12.03 -2.22 -10.40
CA GLU A 22 -10.96 -3.25 -10.42
C GLU A 22 -9.57 -2.68 -10.21
N ARG A 23 -9.22 -1.59 -10.91
CA ARG A 23 -7.95 -0.89 -10.74
C ARG A 23 -7.66 -0.43 -9.30
N ASN A 24 -8.71 -0.25 -8.48
CA ASN A 24 -8.56 0.19 -7.09
C ASN A 24 -8.38 -1.01 -6.15
N TYR A 25 -9.06 -2.14 -6.37
CA TYR A 25 -8.88 -3.31 -5.49
C TYR A 25 -7.78 -4.28 -5.95
N LEU A 26 -7.32 -4.16 -7.20
CA LEU A 26 -6.17 -4.83 -7.80
C LEU A 26 -5.14 -3.80 -8.31
N PRO A 27 -4.49 -3.02 -7.43
CA PRO A 27 -3.45 -2.10 -7.87
C PRO A 27 -2.24 -2.88 -8.41
N PRO A 28 -1.52 -2.35 -9.43
CA PRO A 28 -0.35 -3.00 -10.01
C PRO A 28 0.72 -3.39 -8.98
N THR A 29 0.87 -2.61 -7.91
CA THR A 29 1.81 -2.86 -6.81
C THR A 29 1.54 -4.20 -6.12
N PHE A 30 0.28 -4.51 -5.78
CA PHE A 30 -0.08 -5.76 -5.12
C PHE A 30 -0.02 -6.94 -6.10
N ALA A 31 -0.41 -6.73 -7.36
CA ALA A 31 -0.28 -7.74 -8.39
C ALA A 31 1.19 -8.15 -8.60
N PHE A 32 2.12 -7.19 -8.58
CA PHE A 32 3.55 -7.44 -8.65
C PHE A 32 4.01 -8.22 -7.41
N LEU A 33 3.72 -7.75 -6.19
CA LEU A 33 4.11 -8.42 -4.95
C LEU A 33 3.65 -9.90 -4.90
N TRP A 34 2.42 -10.19 -5.32
CA TRP A 34 1.93 -11.56 -5.40
C TRP A 34 2.67 -12.42 -6.44
N LYS A 35 3.07 -11.84 -7.58
CA LYS A 35 3.91 -12.55 -8.57
C LYS A 35 5.28 -12.93 -8.00
N PHE A 36 5.83 -12.15 -7.07
CA PHE A 36 7.04 -12.49 -6.32
C PHE A 36 6.80 -13.46 -5.15
N GLY A 37 5.58 -14.00 -5.00
CA GLY A 37 5.24 -14.96 -3.93
C GLY A 37 5.00 -14.32 -2.57
N VAL A 38 4.90 -12.99 -2.48
CA VAL A 38 4.64 -12.29 -1.22
C VAL A 38 3.20 -12.53 -0.78
N LYS A 39 3.01 -13.16 0.38
CA LYS A 39 1.69 -13.52 0.92
C LYS A 39 1.04 -12.37 1.69
N ILE A 40 0.62 -11.32 0.98
CA ILE A 40 -0.08 -10.17 1.57
C ILE A 40 -1.57 -10.13 1.18
N PRO A 41 -2.49 -9.87 2.12
CA PRO A 41 -3.90 -9.61 1.81
C PRO A 41 -4.07 -8.47 0.78
N PRO A 42 -5.20 -8.40 0.04
CA PRO A 42 -5.51 -7.23 -0.78
C PRO A 42 -5.59 -5.95 0.06
N PRO A 43 -5.42 -4.77 -0.56
CA PRO A 43 -5.24 -3.51 0.17
C PRO A 43 -6.42 -3.15 1.09
N HIS A 44 -7.65 -3.53 0.74
CA HIS A 44 -8.85 -3.32 1.56
C HIS A 44 -8.91 -4.19 2.84
N PHE A 45 -8.15 -5.29 2.87
CA PHE A 45 -8.11 -6.24 3.99
C PHE A 45 -6.83 -6.13 4.81
N LEU A 46 -5.88 -5.29 4.38
CA LEU A 46 -4.61 -5.09 5.04
C LEU A 46 -4.75 -4.15 6.26
N LYS A 47 -3.89 -4.33 7.27
CA LYS A 47 -3.79 -3.38 8.39
C LYS A 47 -3.23 -2.04 7.89
N ILE A 48 -3.55 -0.96 8.60
CA ILE A 48 -3.18 0.40 8.18
C ILE A 48 -1.66 0.60 8.07
N VAL A 49 -0.88 0.13 9.04
CA VAL A 49 0.58 0.33 9.07
C VAL A 49 1.29 -0.31 7.86
N PRO A 50 1.14 -1.62 7.58
CA PRO A 50 1.78 -2.20 6.39
C PRO A 50 1.24 -1.61 5.09
N LEU A 51 -0.01 -1.14 5.06
CA LEU A 51 -0.56 -0.48 3.87
C LEU A 51 0.10 0.89 3.62
N VAL A 52 0.32 1.67 4.68
CA VAL A 52 1.05 2.94 4.62
C VAL A 52 2.47 2.72 4.11
N LEU A 53 3.16 1.70 4.62
CA LEU A 53 4.53 1.39 4.17
C LEU A 53 4.56 0.93 2.72
N ILE A 54 3.74 -0.05 2.33
CA ILE A 54 3.71 -0.59 0.96
C ILE A 54 3.35 0.48 -0.06
N MET A 55 2.38 1.35 0.25
CA MET A 55 1.91 2.39 -0.67
C MET A 55 2.75 3.67 -0.60
N GLY A 56 3.38 3.97 0.53
CA GLY A 56 4.10 5.22 0.77
C GLY A 56 5.59 5.15 0.48
N LEU A 57 6.26 4.03 0.77
CA LEU A 57 7.72 3.90 0.61
C LEU A 57 8.22 4.22 -0.81
N PRO A 58 7.55 3.79 -1.89
CA PRO A 58 7.97 4.17 -3.24
C PRO A 58 8.06 5.69 -3.42
N PHE A 59 7.08 6.44 -2.89
CA PHE A 59 7.12 7.91 -2.92
C PHE A 59 8.22 8.48 -2.02
N GLY A 60 8.43 7.88 -0.84
CA GLY A 60 9.55 8.25 0.04
C GLY A 60 10.90 8.13 -0.67
N PHE A 61 11.14 7.02 -1.39
CA PHE A 61 12.35 6.82 -2.18
C PHE A 61 12.45 7.75 -3.39
N CYS A 62 11.33 8.09 -4.05
CA CYS A 62 11.34 9.14 -5.06
C CYS A 62 11.74 10.50 -4.46
N GLY A 63 11.21 10.85 -3.29
CA GLY A 63 11.61 12.06 -2.56
C GLY A 63 13.09 12.06 -2.21
N LEU A 64 13.63 10.92 -1.75
CA LEU A 64 15.07 10.76 -1.51
C LEU A 64 15.89 10.94 -2.79
N GLY A 65 15.46 10.35 -3.90
CA GLY A 65 16.13 10.51 -5.20
C GLY A 65 16.16 11.96 -5.66
N LEU A 66 15.05 12.67 -5.55
CA LEU A 66 14.96 14.10 -5.86
C LEU A 66 15.85 14.94 -4.92
N TYR A 67 15.86 14.62 -3.63
CA TYR A 67 16.76 15.26 -2.66
C TYR A 67 18.22 15.04 -3.06
N MET A 68 18.60 13.82 -3.44
CA MET A 68 19.97 13.51 -3.86
C MET A 68 20.37 14.21 -5.16
N MET A 69 19.43 14.44 -6.08
CA MET A 69 19.69 15.21 -7.31
C MET A 69 19.90 16.71 -7.05
N ASP A 70 19.36 17.27 -5.96
CA ASP A 70 19.53 18.67 -5.55
C ASP A 70 20.82 18.93 -4.74
N LEU A 71 21.63 17.89 -4.50
CA LEU A 71 22.80 17.97 -3.62
C LEU A 71 24.02 18.64 -4.24
N ASP A 72 24.04 19.00 -5.54
CA ASP A 72 25.16 19.62 -6.29
C ASP A 72 26.45 19.87 -5.47
N SER A 73 26.46 20.92 -4.65
CA SER A 73 27.57 21.30 -3.74
C SER A 73 27.21 21.29 -2.25
N LYS A 74 25.98 20.88 -1.90
CA LYS A 74 25.48 20.81 -0.52
C LYS A 74 25.92 19.50 0.13
N PRO A 75 26.32 19.49 1.41
CA PRO A 75 26.61 18.25 2.12
C PRO A 75 25.33 17.43 2.27
N PHE A 76 25.44 16.12 2.08
CA PHE A 76 24.36 15.18 2.35
C PHE A 76 24.01 15.21 3.85
N SER A 77 22.75 15.48 4.18
CA SER A 77 22.24 15.36 5.54
C SER A 77 21.38 14.10 5.67
N PHE A 78 21.89 13.12 6.44
CA PHE A 78 21.15 11.89 6.73
C PHE A 78 19.85 12.16 7.47
N GLU A 79 19.87 13.11 8.41
CA GLU A 79 18.68 13.51 9.17
C GLU A 79 17.60 14.10 8.26
N ALA A 80 17.99 15.02 7.35
CA ALA A 80 17.06 15.60 6.38
C ALA A 80 16.50 14.54 5.41
N ALA A 81 17.37 13.66 4.90
CA ALA A 81 16.99 12.57 4.00
C ALA A 81 15.98 11.62 4.67
N SER A 82 16.27 11.18 5.90
CA SER A 82 15.39 10.28 6.67
C SER A 82 14.05 10.93 7.00
N SER A 83 14.06 12.20 7.42
CA SER A 83 12.85 12.97 7.72
C SER A 83 11.98 13.14 6.48
N LEU A 84 12.58 13.43 5.33
CA LEU A 84 11.87 13.53 4.06
C LEU A 84 11.23 12.19 3.66
N VAL A 85 11.97 11.09 3.73
CA VAL A 85 11.44 9.75 3.42
C VAL A 85 10.26 9.42 4.31
N LEU A 86 10.38 9.65 5.62
CA LEU A 86 9.32 9.40 6.59
C LEU A 86 8.08 10.28 6.34
N LEU A 87 8.29 11.57 6.12
CA LEU A 87 7.21 12.54 5.88
C LEU A 87 6.44 12.20 4.60
N VAL A 88 7.15 11.97 3.50
CA VAL A 88 6.55 11.64 2.19
C VAL A 88 5.84 10.27 2.27
N THR A 89 6.47 9.28 2.90
CA THR A 89 5.87 7.95 3.10
C THR A 89 4.57 8.06 3.92
N ALA A 90 4.60 8.81 5.03
CA ALA A 90 3.44 8.99 5.90
C ALA A 90 2.31 9.77 5.20
N PHE A 91 2.64 10.82 4.44
CA PHE A 91 1.65 11.64 3.75
C PHE A 91 0.93 10.84 2.65
N PHE A 92 1.68 10.27 1.69
CA PHE A 92 1.09 9.52 0.59
C PHE A 92 0.51 8.19 1.06
N GLY A 93 1.28 7.42 1.84
CA GLY A 93 0.84 6.14 2.38
C GLY A 93 -0.38 6.30 3.29
N GLY A 94 -0.41 7.35 4.12
CA GLY A 94 -1.52 7.68 5.00
C GLY A 94 -2.79 8.02 4.24
N GLY A 95 -2.71 8.93 3.26
CA GLY A 95 -3.86 9.31 2.42
C GLY A 95 -4.46 8.13 1.65
N ILE A 96 -3.59 7.32 1.01
CA ILE A 96 -4.01 6.12 0.28
C ILE A 96 -4.63 5.08 1.23
N SER A 97 -4.02 4.85 2.39
CA SER A 97 -4.53 3.89 3.38
C SER A 97 -5.86 4.33 3.98
N PHE A 98 -6.04 5.64 4.19
CA PHE A 98 -7.31 6.20 4.63
C PHE A 98 -8.41 5.97 3.60
N TYR A 99 -8.11 6.16 2.31
CA TYR A 99 -9.03 5.82 1.22
C TYR A 99 -9.45 4.35 1.26
N TYR A 100 -8.49 3.41 1.33
CA TYR A 100 -8.79 1.98 1.37
C TYR A 100 -9.63 1.58 2.58
N ARG A 101 -9.31 2.12 3.76
CA ARG A 101 -10.05 1.83 4.99
C ARG A 101 -11.46 2.39 4.95
N THR A 102 -11.64 3.58 4.40
CA THR A 102 -12.96 4.20 4.22
C THR A 102 -13.78 3.43 3.20
N SER A 103 -13.17 3.05 2.06
CA SER A 103 -13.79 2.20 1.04
C SER A 103 -14.25 0.85 1.60
N ALA A 104 -13.41 0.18 2.39
CA ALA A 104 -13.74 -1.09 3.02
C ALA A 104 -14.93 -0.98 4.00
N ARG A 105 -14.96 0.10 4.80
CA ARG A 105 -16.08 0.39 5.72
C ARG A 105 -17.38 0.68 4.98
N LEU A 106 -17.32 1.50 3.93
CA LEU A 106 -18.48 1.86 3.12
C LEU A 106 -19.13 0.62 2.48
N HIS A 107 -18.32 -0.34 2.05
CA HIS A 107 -18.78 -1.59 1.44
C HIS A 107 -18.96 -2.74 2.44
N ARG A 108 -18.85 -2.47 3.76
CA ARG A 108 -19.04 -3.45 4.85
C ARG A 108 -18.23 -4.74 4.65
N LEU A 109 -16.99 -4.60 4.20
CA LEU A 109 -16.11 -5.74 4.00
C LEU A 109 -15.76 -6.41 5.35
N PRO A 110 -15.75 -7.75 5.43
CA PRO A 110 -15.34 -8.48 6.63
C PRO A 110 -13.84 -8.31 6.88
N ARG A 111 -13.38 -8.69 8.06
CA ARG A 111 -11.93 -8.70 8.34
C ARG A 111 -11.26 -9.85 7.61
N TRP A 112 -9.96 -9.71 7.32
CA TRP A 112 -9.17 -10.79 6.72
C TRP A 112 -9.20 -12.10 7.52
N THR A 113 -9.30 -12.01 8.85
CA THR A 113 -9.40 -13.17 9.75
C THR A 113 -10.72 -13.91 9.66
N GLU A 114 -11.77 -13.25 9.17
CA GLU A 114 -13.14 -13.77 9.03
C GLU A 114 -13.42 -14.38 7.64
N LEU A 115 -12.43 -14.34 6.74
CA LEU A 115 -12.46 -14.95 5.40
C LEU A 115 -11.95 -16.39 5.39
#